data_AF-A0A5C8JLI6-F1
#
_entry.id   AF-A0A5C8JLI6-F1
#
_cell.length_a   1.000
_cell.length_b   1.000
_cell.length_c   1.000
_cell.angle_alpha   90.00
_cell.angle_beta   90.00
_cell.angle_gamma   90.00
#
_symmetry.space_group_name_H-M   'P 1'
#
loop_
_entity.id
_entity.type
_entity.pdbx_description
1 polymer ?
#
loop_
_entity_poly.entity_id
_entity_poly.type
_entity_poly.pdbx_seq_one_letter_code
_entity_poly.pdbx_strand_id
1 'polypeptide(L)'
;MKISLKKLASYSGLALGTFLLAGGVTVTAVSADTTTSIPVYSIAKGTDHYLTTDLNRVNQLLQQGYNSKTVISYQPVTGGTPIHSWYSTQQGHYLTTDDSATNQARLTALGYVEMDGSTGLLSASSTDGNAMPVYVWFNTQGSHYYNVDGNHTFTPAVYGNRQVAWYGYQVPATANDIAALKDANTLEAAPANMSATEVQQALTKAGYAASEVQYALSHLTVDYNAAALESAIEYMAPASDGTKSNLSQTELAKQLTTDGFTSSQVAYAIANVNADYNGSALESALEYMAPSVKSDLSPTDLKAQLLTDGFTSAQADYAVANTPAADFNTAAKVALDEQLKGLSTADIQSNMQSWGFTSAQIAYAIAHQ
;
A
#
# COMPACT_ATOMS: atom_id res chain seq x y z
N MET A 1 -9.08 -12.09 -15.55
CA MET A 1 -9.20 -12.03 -14.06
C MET A 1 -8.54 -13.26 -13.43
N LYS A 2 -7.22 -13.23 -13.31
CA LYS A 2 -6.40 -14.12 -12.46
C LYS A 2 -5.22 -13.25 -12.03
N ILE A 3 -4.64 -13.57 -10.87
CA ILE A 3 -3.33 -13.11 -10.36
C ILE A 3 -3.41 -12.07 -9.22
N SER A 4 -3.34 -12.62 -8.01
CA SER A 4 -2.79 -12.03 -6.77
C SER A 4 -2.44 -13.17 -5.79
N LEU A 5 -3.07 -14.35 -5.94
CA LEU A 5 -2.75 -15.55 -5.16
C LEU A 5 -1.36 -16.18 -5.39
N LYS A 6 -0.59 -15.79 -6.42
CA LYS A 6 0.72 -16.41 -6.70
C LYS A 6 1.77 -16.04 -5.64
N LYS A 7 1.90 -14.76 -5.24
CA LYS A 7 2.92 -14.33 -4.29
C LYS A 7 2.69 -14.96 -2.90
N LEU A 8 1.46 -14.92 -2.38
CA LEU A 8 1.09 -15.49 -1.06
C LEU A 8 1.17 -17.02 -0.98
N ALA A 9 1.01 -17.76 -2.09
CA ALA A 9 1.08 -19.22 -2.10
C ALA A 9 2.52 -19.76 -1.96
N SER A 10 3.51 -19.02 -2.47
CA SER A 10 4.95 -19.34 -2.37
C SER A 10 5.47 -19.34 -0.92
N TYR A 11 4.80 -18.60 -0.02
CA TYR A 11 5.20 -18.44 1.39
C TYR A 11 4.40 -19.29 2.37
N SER A 12 3.70 -20.32 1.88
CA SER A 12 3.05 -21.34 2.72
C SER A 12 4.03 -22.18 3.57
N GLY A 13 5.34 -21.93 3.44
CA GLY A 13 6.42 -22.55 4.19
C GLY A 13 7.17 -21.60 5.15
N LEU A 14 6.51 -20.66 5.82
CA LEU A 14 7.02 -20.15 7.10
C LEU A 14 7.03 -21.32 8.08
N ALA A 15 8.06 -22.16 7.96
CA ALA A 15 8.35 -23.20 8.93
C ALA A 15 8.46 -22.50 10.28
N LEU A 16 7.76 -23.03 11.30
CA LEU A 16 8.16 -22.83 12.69
C LEU A 16 9.59 -23.37 12.81
N GLY A 17 10.56 -22.52 12.46
CA GLY A 17 11.97 -22.85 12.43
C GLY A 17 12.47 -22.84 13.86
N THR A 18 12.61 -24.03 14.42
CA THR A 18 13.36 -24.28 15.64
C THR A 18 14.70 -23.54 15.58
N PHE A 19 14.97 -22.81 16.66
CA PHE A 19 16.17 -22.03 16.96
C PHE A 19 17.47 -22.67 16.44
N LEU A 20 18.21 -21.95 15.59
CA LEU A 20 19.67 -22.01 15.52
C LEU A 20 20.21 -20.63 15.14
N LEU A 21 20.92 -20.04 16.11
CA LEU A 21 21.68 -18.79 15.97
C LEU A 21 22.86 -19.01 15.03
N ALA A 22 22.83 -18.37 13.86
CA ALA A 22 24.03 -18.19 13.04
C ALA A 22 23.97 -16.85 12.29
N GLY A 23 24.86 -15.92 12.67
CA GLY A 23 25.42 -14.91 11.77
C GLY A 23 24.67 -13.58 11.59
N GLY A 24 24.94 -12.62 12.47
CA GLY A 24 25.52 -11.35 12.01
C GLY A 24 24.63 -10.22 11.49
N VAL A 25 23.50 -9.91 12.14
CA VAL A 25 23.06 -8.51 12.26
C VAL A 25 22.91 -8.22 13.74
N THR A 26 23.86 -7.48 14.30
CA THR A 26 23.69 -6.89 15.64
C THR A 26 22.63 -5.81 15.54
N VAL A 27 21.36 -6.20 15.68
CA VAL A 27 20.33 -5.27 16.15
C VAL A 27 20.66 -5.04 17.61
N THR A 28 21.27 -3.90 17.93
CA THR A 28 21.48 -3.49 19.32
C THR A 28 20.11 -3.29 19.91
N ALA A 29 19.58 -4.32 20.58
CA ALA A 29 18.39 -4.20 21.39
C ALA A 29 18.70 -3.13 22.44
N VAL A 30 18.10 -1.95 22.26
CA VAL A 30 18.05 -0.96 23.32
C VAL A 30 17.06 -1.51 24.34
N SER A 31 17.55 -2.38 25.23
CA SER A 31 16.82 -2.73 26.43
C SER A 31 16.65 -1.43 27.21
N ALA A 32 15.42 -0.96 27.43
CA ALA A 32 15.22 -0.02 28.53
C ALA A 32 15.66 -0.74 29.79
N ASP A 33 16.65 -0.16 30.45
CA ASP A 33 16.91 -0.43 31.84
C ASP A 33 15.63 -0.07 32.60
N THR A 34 14.87 -1.09 33.03
CA THR A 34 13.60 -0.96 33.75
C THR A 34 13.76 -0.28 35.11
N THR A 35 14.99 0.10 35.50
CA THR A 35 15.27 0.93 36.67
C THR A 35 15.31 2.44 36.37
N THR A 36 15.25 2.87 35.09
CA THR A 36 15.45 4.28 34.68
C THR A 36 14.30 4.93 33.92
N SER A 37 13.25 4.18 33.56
CA SER A 37 12.10 4.71 32.83
C SER A 37 10.76 4.10 33.25
N ILE A 38 9.68 4.85 33.06
CA ILE A 38 8.31 4.49 33.48
C ILE A 38 7.41 4.43 32.23
N PRO A 39 6.58 3.38 32.06
CA PRO A 39 5.67 3.31 30.91
C PRO A 39 4.62 4.42 30.95
N VAL A 40 4.36 5.05 29.80
CA VAL A 40 3.25 5.98 29.60
C VAL A 40 2.13 5.23 28.88
N TYR A 41 1.05 4.96 29.62
CA TYR A 41 -0.15 4.34 29.10
C TYR A 41 -1.02 5.37 28.41
N SER A 42 -1.46 5.06 27.19
CA SER A 42 -2.58 5.72 26.52
C SER A 42 -3.82 4.86 26.66
N ILE A 43 -4.94 5.47 27.05
CA ILE A 43 -6.23 4.80 27.13
C ILE A 43 -7.27 5.69 26.46
N ALA A 44 -8.02 5.14 25.50
CA ALA A 44 -9.01 5.89 24.74
C ALA A 44 -10.47 5.43 24.97
N LYS A 45 -11.40 6.37 24.77
CA LYS A 45 -12.85 6.16 24.65
C LYS A 45 -13.43 7.10 23.60
N GLY A 46 -13.73 6.60 22.41
CA GLY A 46 -14.12 7.45 21.29
C GLY A 46 -12.95 8.34 20.86
N THR A 47 -13.16 9.66 20.85
CA THR A 47 -12.13 10.66 20.52
C THR A 47 -11.35 11.16 21.74
N ASP A 48 -11.71 10.73 22.95
CA ASP A 48 -11.00 11.12 24.16
C ASP A 48 -9.84 10.15 24.45
N HIS A 49 -8.68 10.70 24.78
CA HIS A 49 -7.44 9.97 25.01
C HIS A 49 -6.80 10.44 26.32
N TYR A 50 -6.66 9.55 27.28
CA TYR A 50 -6.00 9.83 28.54
C TYR A 50 -4.59 9.24 28.55
N LEU A 51 -3.60 10.02 29.00
CA LEU A 51 -2.23 9.55 29.21
C LEU A 51 -1.91 9.50 30.69
N THR A 52 -1.28 8.41 31.15
CA THR A 52 -0.87 8.27 32.55
C THR A 52 0.23 7.23 32.71
N THR A 53 1.07 7.39 33.74
CA THR A 53 1.96 6.33 34.23
C THR A 53 1.33 5.48 35.33
N ASP A 54 0.19 5.89 35.89
CA ASP A 54 -0.46 5.19 37.00
C ASP A 54 -1.37 4.06 36.50
N LEU A 55 -0.93 2.82 36.71
CA LEU A 55 -1.68 1.62 36.36
C LEU A 55 -3.01 1.49 37.11
N ASN A 56 -3.12 2.02 38.34
CA ASN A 56 -4.39 2.02 39.06
C ASN A 56 -5.40 2.95 38.38
N ARG A 57 -4.93 4.12 37.91
CA ARG A 57 -5.74 5.04 37.13
C ARG A 57 -6.19 4.44 35.81
N VAL A 58 -5.30 3.72 35.11
CA VAL A 58 -5.66 2.93 33.92
C VAL A 58 -6.82 1.98 34.23
N ASN A 59 -6.70 1.19 35.30
CA ASN A 59 -7.73 0.20 35.66
C ASN A 59 -9.08 0.84 36.00
N GLN A 60 -9.09 2.02 36.63
CA GLN A 60 -10.31 2.79 36.87
C GLN A 60 -10.94 3.27 35.56
N LEU A 61 -10.15 3.79 34.62
CA LEU A 61 -10.64 4.27 33.33
C LEU A 61 -11.25 3.13 32.50
N LEU A 62 -10.65 1.94 32.55
CA LEU A 62 -11.21 0.75 31.91
C LEU A 62 -12.61 0.41 32.46
N GLN A 63 -12.82 0.52 33.78
CA GLN A 63 -14.14 0.33 34.39
C GLN A 63 -15.16 1.42 33.99
N GLN A 64 -14.68 2.60 33.58
CA GLN A 64 -15.51 3.70 33.08
C GLN A 64 -15.80 3.60 31.57
N GLY A 65 -15.40 2.49 30.94
CA GLY A 65 -15.68 2.17 29.54
C GLY A 65 -14.64 2.71 28.55
N TYR A 66 -13.45 3.09 29.01
CA TYR A 66 -12.29 3.21 28.13
C TYR A 66 -11.80 1.81 27.75
N ASN A 67 -11.35 1.58 26.52
CA ASN A 67 -11.10 0.21 26.03
C ASN A 67 -9.92 0.05 25.07
N SER A 68 -9.10 1.08 24.86
CA SER A 68 -7.91 1.03 24.00
C SER A 68 -6.63 1.33 24.78
N LYS A 69 -6.23 0.44 25.69
CA LYS A 69 -5.00 0.59 26.48
C LYS A 69 -3.78 0.21 25.65
N THR A 70 -2.84 1.12 25.48
CA THR A 70 -1.51 0.87 24.89
C THR A 70 -0.42 1.54 25.72
N VAL A 71 0.82 1.08 25.62
CA VAL A 71 1.99 1.85 26.07
C VAL A 71 2.52 2.57 24.85
N ILE A 72 2.51 3.91 24.86
CA ILE A 72 2.87 4.71 23.69
C ILE A 72 4.32 5.18 23.71
N SER A 73 4.90 5.28 24.91
CA SER A 73 6.29 5.66 25.14
C SER A 73 6.67 5.31 26.57
N TYR A 74 7.93 5.51 26.91
CA TYR A 74 8.40 5.54 28.29
C TYR A 74 8.83 6.96 28.63
N GLN A 75 8.82 7.31 29.90
CA GLN A 75 9.29 8.61 30.38
C GLN A 75 10.48 8.44 31.33
N PRO A 76 11.31 9.47 31.51
CA PRO A 76 12.33 9.47 32.56
C PRO A 76 11.72 9.36 33.95
N VAL A 77 12.43 8.67 34.86
CA VAL A 77 12.08 8.63 36.29
C VAL A 77 12.37 9.97 36.96
N THR A 78 13.42 10.69 36.54
CA THR A 78 13.79 12.03 37.04
C THR A 78 14.39 12.90 35.93
N GLY A 79 14.37 14.23 36.09
CA GLY A 79 15.07 15.17 35.19
C GLY A 79 14.38 15.51 33.87
N GLY A 80 13.17 14.99 33.62
CA GLY A 80 12.39 15.33 32.42
C GLY A 80 11.64 16.65 32.51
N THR A 81 11.20 17.16 31.36
CA THR A 81 10.35 18.37 31.27
C THR A 81 8.89 18.00 31.52
N PRO A 82 8.17 18.68 32.41
CA PRO A 82 6.75 18.39 32.66
C PRO A 82 5.90 18.44 31.40
N ILE A 83 4.97 17.48 31.27
CA ILE A 83 3.93 17.51 30.24
C ILE A 83 2.63 17.96 30.89
N HIS A 84 2.13 19.09 30.44
CA HIS A 84 0.91 19.74 30.92
C HIS A 84 -0.30 19.17 30.18
N SER A 85 -1.38 18.89 30.91
CA SER A 85 -2.63 18.37 30.36
C SER A 85 -3.73 19.40 30.46
N TRP A 86 -4.33 19.69 29.32
CA TRP A 86 -5.41 20.63 29.13
C TRP A 86 -6.63 19.87 28.66
N TYR A 87 -7.81 20.20 29.16
CA TYR A 87 -9.03 19.49 28.79
C TYR A 87 -10.12 20.41 28.27
N SER A 88 -10.78 19.97 27.20
CA SER A 88 -12.00 20.57 26.67
C SER A 88 -13.04 19.48 26.46
N THR A 89 -14.30 19.78 26.79
CA THR A 89 -15.42 18.84 26.57
C THR A 89 -15.70 18.57 25.09
N GLN A 90 -15.21 19.42 24.18
CA GLN A 90 -15.40 19.27 22.73
C GLN A 90 -14.26 18.49 22.06
N GLN A 91 -13.03 18.63 22.56
CA GLN A 91 -11.82 18.15 21.87
C GLN A 91 -10.99 17.17 22.71
N GLY A 92 -11.38 16.90 23.96
CA GLY A 92 -10.68 15.96 24.86
C GLY A 92 -9.39 16.54 25.44
N HIS A 93 -8.47 15.65 25.85
CA HIS A 93 -7.19 16.00 26.46
C HIS A 93 -6.12 16.44 25.45
N TYR A 94 -5.63 17.67 25.57
CA TYR A 94 -4.46 18.20 24.87
C TYR A 94 -3.23 18.17 25.78
N LEU A 95 -2.11 17.61 25.30
CA LEU A 95 -0.87 17.44 26.07
C LEU A 95 0.27 18.21 25.40
N THR A 96 1.04 18.96 26.20
CA THR A 96 2.14 19.79 25.68
C THR A 96 3.21 20.03 26.74
N THR A 97 4.45 20.22 26.31
CA THR A 97 5.55 20.73 27.15
C THR A 97 5.68 22.26 27.09
N ASP A 98 4.94 22.93 26.22
CA ASP A 98 4.96 24.39 26.10
C ASP A 98 4.08 25.02 27.19
N ASP A 99 4.70 25.31 28.33
CA ASP A 99 4.08 26.01 29.46
C ASP A 99 4.23 27.54 29.37
N SER A 100 4.48 28.09 28.17
CA SER A 100 4.58 29.54 28.03
C SER A 100 3.23 30.22 28.26
N ALA A 101 3.25 31.40 28.88
CA ALA A 101 2.04 32.22 29.08
C ALA A 101 1.26 32.49 27.77
N THR A 102 1.97 32.52 26.63
CA THR A 102 1.35 32.66 25.31
C THR A 102 0.54 31.43 24.94
N ASN A 103 1.08 30.23 25.14
CA ASN A 103 0.37 28.99 24.84
C ASN A 103 -0.77 28.74 25.82
N GLN A 104 -0.58 29.02 27.11
CA GLN A 104 -1.65 28.96 28.11
C GLN A 104 -2.83 29.87 27.70
N ALA A 105 -2.55 31.14 27.36
CA ALA A 105 -3.58 32.09 26.90
C ALA A 105 -4.30 31.60 25.62
N ARG A 106 -3.56 31.00 24.68
CA ARG A 106 -4.13 30.38 23.47
C ARG A 106 -5.09 29.25 23.82
N LEU A 107 -4.68 28.31 24.68
CA LEU A 107 -5.49 27.15 25.08
C LEU A 107 -6.74 27.59 25.86
N THR A 108 -6.61 28.55 26.77
CA THR A 108 -7.76 29.15 27.46
C THR A 108 -8.73 29.81 26.48
N ALA A 109 -8.24 30.56 25.49
CA ALA A 109 -9.09 31.17 24.46
C ALA A 109 -9.81 30.13 23.58
N LEU A 110 -9.24 28.93 23.43
CA LEU A 110 -9.85 27.78 22.75
C LEU A 110 -10.81 26.98 23.65
N GLY A 111 -11.03 27.42 24.90
CA GLY A 111 -11.95 26.78 25.83
C GLY A 111 -11.38 25.58 26.57
N TYR A 112 -10.06 25.39 26.57
CA TYR A 112 -9.41 24.40 27.42
C TYR A 112 -9.23 24.93 28.84
N VAL A 113 -9.34 24.02 29.80
CA VAL A 113 -8.99 24.26 31.20
C VAL A 113 -7.80 23.38 31.54
N GLU A 114 -6.78 23.96 32.15
CA GLU A 114 -5.64 23.18 32.66
C GLU A 114 -6.15 22.24 33.75
N MET A 115 -5.80 20.95 33.67
CA MET A 115 -6.09 20.02 34.74
C MET A 115 -5.06 20.23 35.86
N ASP A 116 -5.53 20.58 37.05
CA ASP A 116 -4.68 20.97 38.19
C ASP A 116 -3.64 19.89 38.53
N GLY A 117 -2.36 20.26 38.46
CA GLY A 117 -1.20 19.42 38.80
C GLY A 117 -0.46 18.84 37.58
N SER A 118 0.84 18.61 37.77
CA SER A 118 1.62 17.79 36.83
C SER A 118 0.92 16.44 36.68
N THR A 119 0.67 16.00 35.45
CA THR A 119 0.15 14.65 35.12
C THR A 119 1.00 13.49 35.67
N GLY A 120 2.12 13.81 36.33
CA GLY A 120 3.22 12.89 36.57
C GLY A 120 3.96 12.52 35.29
N LEU A 121 3.54 13.08 34.14
CA LEU A 121 4.17 12.80 32.86
C LEU A 121 5.37 13.71 32.63
N LEU A 122 6.45 13.09 32.18
CA LEU A 122 7.70 13.76 31.90
C LEU A 122 8.12 13.51 30.45
N SER A 123 8.50 14.57 29.76
CA SER A 123 9.21 14.49 28.49
C SER A 123 10.68 14.22 28.76
N ALA A 124 11.25 13.26 28.03
CA ALA A 124 12.69 13.11 27.86
C ALA A 124 13.30 14.36 27.17
N SER A 125 14.62 14.50 27.24
CA SER A 125 15.32 15.46 26.39
C SER A 125 15.43 14.89 24.97
N SER A 126 15.24 15.75 23.96
CA SER A 126 15.48 15.37 22.56
C SER A 126 16.91 14.88 22.26
N THR A 127 17.86 15.17 23.16
CA THR A 127 19.26 14.75 23.07
C THR A 127 19.58 13.46 23.82
N ASP A 128 18.63 12.87 24.52
CA ASP A 128 18.85 11.60 25.21
C ASP A 128 19.01 10.47 24.18
N GLY A 129 19.89 9.51 24.44
CA GLY A 129 20.27 8.50 23.44
C GLY A 129 19.11 7.66 22.88
N ASN A 130 18.02 7.51 23.63
CA ASN A 130 16.84 6.74 23.24
C ASN A 130 15.57 7.59 23.12
N ALA A 131 15.70 8.92 23.06
CA ALA A 131 14.57 9.81 22.90
C ALA A 131 13.96 9.66 21.50
N MET A 132 12.64 9.54 21.46
CA MET A 132 11.83 9.56 20.24
C MET A 132 10.74 10.62 20.37
N PRO A 133 10.41 11.32 19.27
CA PRO A 133 9.28 12.24 19.27
C PRO A 133 7.96 11.46 19.39
N VAL A 134 7.08 11.94 20.27
CA VAL A 134 5.65 11.62 20.20
C VAL A 134 4.98 12.75 19.44
N TYR A 135 4.35 12.40 18.33
CA TYR A 135 3.67 13.35 17.46
C TYR A 135 2.23 13.53 17.88
N VAL A 136 1.75 14.76 17.75
CA VAL A 136 0.32 15.09 17.72
C VAL A 136 -0.09 15.38 16.29
N TRP A 137 -1.14 14.70 15.85
CA TRP A 137 -1.75 14.86 14.55
C TRP A 137 -3.10 15.55 14.71
N PHE A 138 -3.39 16.56 13.89
CA PHE A 138 -4.66 17.27 13.92
C PHE A 138 -5.49 17.03 12.66
N ASN A 139 -6.82 16.98 12.83
CA ASN A 139 -7.78 17.00 11.74
C ASN A 139 -8.39 18.41 11.53
N THR A 140 -9.20 18.58 10.48
CA THR A 140 -9.86 19.86 10.16
C THR A 140 -10.95 20.28 11.16
N GLN A 141 -11.35 19.38 12.05
CA GLN A 141 -12.34 19.62 13.11
C GLN A 141 -11.68 20.01 14.44
N GLY A 142 -10.34 20.11 14.49
CA GLY A 142 -9.58 20.44 15.69
C GLY A 142 -9.30 19.26 16.62
N SER A 143 -9.78 18.05 16.31
CA SER A 143 -9.42 16.87 17.10
C SER A 143 -7.95 16.52 16.89
N HIS A 144 -7.37 15.86 17.89
CA HIS A 144 -5.98 15.46 17.89
C HIS A 144 -5.80 13.96 18.18
N TYR A 145 -4.71 13.40 17.65
CA TYR A 145 -4.33 12.00 17.83
C TYR A 145 -2.83 11.90 18.10
N TYR A 146 -2.43 11.17 19.15
CA TYR A 146 -1.03 11.01 19.54
C TYR A 146 -0.47 9.66 19.13
N ASN A 147 0.69 9.64 18.47
CA ASN A 147 1.42 8.42 18.15
C ASN A 147 2.93 8.69 17.96
N VAL A 148 3.70 7.62 17.78
CA VAL A 148 5.15 7.69 17.49
C VAL A 148 5.45 7.53 16.00
N ASP A 149 4.40 7.30 15.18
CA ASP A 149 4.52 7.12 13.75
C ASP A 149 4.61 8.49 13.06
N GLY A 150 5.82 8.86 12.66
CA GLY A 150 6.05 10.09 11.90
C GLY A 150 5.55 10.00 10.45
N ASN A 151 5.38 8.81 9.88
CA ASN A 151 5.17 8.63 8.44
C ASN A 151 3.69 8.52 8.04
N HIS A 152 2.77 8.72 8.99
CA HIS A 152 1.31 8.67 8.78
C HIS A 152 0.77 7.27 8.39
N THR A 153 1.62 6.25 8.36
CA THR A 153 1.30 4.86 8.02
C THR A 153 0.10 4.29 8.79
N PHE A 154 -0.03 4.67 10.06
CA PHE A 154 -1.07 4.16 10.97
C PHE A 154 -2.03 5.24 11.45
N THR A 155 -1.97 6.42 10.85
CA THR A 155 -2.81 7.55 11.23
C THR A 155 -4.02 7.62 10.30
N PRO A 156 -5.26 7.79 10.80
CA PRO A 156 -6.42 7.90 9.93
C PRO A 156 -6.28 9.07 8.95
N ALA A 157 -6.72 8.87 7.69
CA ALA A 157 -6.57 9.83 6.59
C ALA A 157 -7.13 11.25 6.87
N VAL A 158 -8.05 11.39 7.83
CA VAL A 158 -8.65 12.68 8.22
C VAL A 158 -7.72 13.58 9.03
N TYR A 159 -6.62 13.04 9.58
CA TYR A 159 -5.59 13.79 10.29
C TYR A 159 -4.43 14.08 9.35
N GLY A 160 -3.85 15.28 9.38
CA GLY A 160 -2.78 15.63 8.43
C GLY A 160 -1.77 16.67 8.92
N ASN A 161 -2.11 17.50 9.90
CA ASN A 161 -1.16 18.46 10.47
C ASN A 161 -0.39 17.80 11.62
N ARG A 162 0.95 17.71 11.51
CA ARG A 162 1.81 17.03 12.48
C ARG A 162 2.68 18.01 13.26
N GLN A 163 2.76 17.86 14.58
CA GLN A 163 3.73 18.53 15.44
C GLN A 163 4.33 17.53 16.44
N VAL A 164 5.54 17.81 16.94
CA VAL A 164 6.09 17.07 18.09
C VAL A 164 5.43 17.62 19.35
N ALA A 165 4.76 16.75 20.10
CA ALA A 165 4.09 17.14 21.34
C ALA A 165 5.03 17.04 22.55
N TRP A 166 5.83 15.97 22.61
CA TRP A 166 6.91 15.77 23.58
C TRP A 166 7.89 14.69 23.07
N TYR A 167 8.94 14.42 23.84
CA TYR A 167 9.84 13.29 23.63
C TYR A 167 9.61 12.24 24.70
N GLY A 168 9.42 10.99 24.30
CA GLY A 168 9.46 9.84 25.19
C GLY A 168 10.73 9.03 24.94
N TYR A 169 11.07 8.11 25.83
CA TYR A 169 11.98 7.02 25.51
C TYR A 169 11.25 5.98 24.66
N GLN A 170 12.01 5.39 23.74
CA GLN A 170 11.54 4.29 22.91
C GLN A 170 10.82 3.23 23.74
N VAL A 171 9.64 2.80 23.27
CA VAL A 171 9.00 1.57 23.76
C VAL A 171 10.00 0.44 23.53
N PRO A 172 10.47 -0.26 24.57
CA PRO A 172 11.35 -1.41 24.40
C PRO A 172 10.60 -2.43 23.56
N ALA A 173 11.23 -2.84 22.47
CA ALA A 173 10.72 -3.91 21.64
C ALA A 173 10.56 -5.16 22.49
N THR A 174 9.36 -5.73 22.52
CA THR A 174 9.15 -7.06 23.11
C THR A 174 9.86 -8.12 22.26
N ALA A 175 10.04 -9.32 22.80
CA ALA A 175 10.59 -10.44 22.02
C ALA A 175 9.75 -10.73 20.76
N ASN A 176 8.42 -10.52 20.83
CA ASN A 176 7.52 -10.71 19.70
C ASN A 176 7.63 -9.56 18.68
N ASP A 177 7.83 -8.31 19.12
CA ASP A 177 8.11 -7.18 18.22
C ASP A 177 9.37 -7.43 17.39
N ILE A 178 10.42 -7.94 18.05
CA ILE A 178 11.68 -8.32 17.39
C ILE A 178 11.47 -9.50 16.43
N ALA A 179 10.66 -10.51 16.83
CA ALA A 179 10.34 -11.65 15.97
C ALA A 179 9.54 -11.21 14.73
N ALA A 180 8.52 -10.37 14.91
CA ALA A 180 7.73 -9.81 13.82
C ALA A 180 8.59 -9.00 12.84
N LEU A 181 9.49 -8.15 13.36
CA LEU A 181 10.44 -7.39 12.53
C LEU A 181 11.40 -8.32 11.76
N LYS A 182 11.87 -9.40 12.38
CA LYS A 182 12.74 -10.37 11.71
C LYS A 182 12.02 -11.09 10.57
N ASP A 183 10.78 -11.52 10.81
CA ASP A 183 9.96 -12.15 9.78
C ASP A 183 9.61 -11.16 8.67
N ALA A 184 9.33 -9.89 9.02
CA ALA A 184 9.11 -8.83 8.04
C ALA A 184 10.35 -8.60 7.16
N ASN A 185 11.55 -8.53 7.74
CA ASN A 185 12.80 -8.42 6.97
C ASN A 185 13.04 -9.64 6.08
N THR A 186 12.59 -10.83 6.50
CA THR A 186 12.68 -12.05 5.69
C THR A 186 11.67 -12.02 4.55
N LEU A 187 10.47 -11.51 4.80
CA LEU A 187 9.43 -11.28 3.80
C LEU A 187 9.82 -10.21 2.79
N GLU A 188 10.70 -9.27 3.12
CA GLU A 188 11.20 -8.23 2.20
C GLU A 188 12.55 -8.62 1.57
N ALA A 189 13.14 -9.74 2.02
CA ALA A 189 14.35 -10.27 1.42
C ALA A 189 14.03 -10.84 0.02
N ALA A 190 14.84 -10.44 -0.96
CA ALA A 190 14.59 -10.63 -2.37
C ALA A 190 14.25 -12.08 -2.79
N PRO A 191 13.37 -12.25 -3.81
CA PRO A 191 12.76 -11.19 -4.62
C PRO A 191 11.34 -10.90 -4.12
N ALA A 192 11.19 -10.53 -2.86
CA ALA A 192 9.90 -10.14 -2.37
C ALA A 192 9.68 -8.65 -2.60
N ASN A 193 9.24 -8.31 -3.83
CA ASN A 193 8.78 -6.98 -4.19
C ASN A 193 7.40 -6.71 -3.57
N MET A 194 7.29 -6.84 -2.25
CA MET A 194 6.03 -6.80 -1.53
C MET A 194 5.61 -5.36 -1.22
N SER A 195 4.30 -5.14 -1.18
CA SER A 195 3.77 -3.92 -0.59
C SER A 195 3.75 -4.03 0.94
N ALA A 196 3.74 -2.88 1.63
CA ALA A 196 3.53 -2.83 3.07
C ALA A 196 2.23 -3.54 3.49
N THR A 197 1.19 -3.48 2.64
CA THR A 197 -0.08 -4.19 2.83
C THR A 197 0.11 -5.70 2.79
N GLU A 198 0.87 -6.22 1.85
CA GLU A 198 1.15 -7.66 1.75
C GLU A 198 1.98 -8.15 2.94
N VAL A 199 2.98 -7.38 3.39
CA VAL A 199 3.74 -7.71 4.60
C VAL A 199 2.84 -7.72 5.84
N GLN A 200 1.97 -6.71 5.98
CA GLN A 200 0.98 -6.65 7.06
C GLN A 200 0.12 -7.92 7.09
N GLN A 201 -0.40 -8.33 5.92
CA GLN A 201 -1.25 -9.51 5.78
C GLN A 201 -0.50 -10.80 6.13
N ALA A 202 0.75 -10.93 5.67
CA ALA A 202 1.59 -12.08 5.94
C ALA A 202 1.90 -12.23 7.44
N LEU A 203 2.29 -11.15 8.12
CA LEU A 203 2.55 -11.15 9.56
C LEU A 203 1.28 -11.41 10.38
N THR A 204 0.14 -10.83 9.98
CA THR A 204 -1.15 -11.09 10.62
C THR A 204 -1.53 -12.58 10.50
N LYS A 205 -1.31 -13.17 9.31
CA LYS A 205 -1.54 -14.61 9.08
C LYS A 205 -0.59 -15.50 9.88
N ALA A 206 0.64 -15.02 10.15
CA ALA A 206 1.60 -15.69 11.02
C ALA A 206 1.23 -15.64 12.51
N GLY A 207 0.18 -14.89 12.87
CA GLY A 207 -0.37 -14.84 14.24
C GLY A 207 0.16 -13.71 15.11
N TYR A 208 0.95 -12.79 14.54
CA TYR A 208 1.38 -11.59 15.26
C TYR A 208 0.19 -10.67 15.57
N ALA A 209 0.21 -10.07 16.76
CA ALA A 209 -0.76 -9.08 17.18
C ALA A 209 -0.59 -7.78 16.37
N ALA A 210 -1.67 -6.99 16.25
CA ALA A 210 -1.65 -5.76 15.45
C ALA A 210 -0.53 -4.78 15.84
N SER A 211 -0.20 -4.69 17.14
CA SER A 211 0.90 -3.86 17.63
C SER A 211 2.29 -4.35 17.20
N GLU A 212 2.49 -5.67 17.11
CA GLU A 212 3.75 -6.30 16.70
C GLU A 212 3.95 -6.13 15.18
N VAL A 213 2.88 -6.25 14.40
CA VAL A 213 2.88 -5.96 12.96
C VAL A 213 3.19 -4.49 12.70
N GLN A 214 2.57 -3.58 13.46
CA GLN A 214 2.83 -2.14 13.39
C GLN A 214 4.30 -1.82 13.74
N TYR A 215 4.82 -2.45 14.80
CA TYR A 215 6.23 -2.33 15.16
C TYR A 215 7.12 -2.78 13.99
N ALA A 216 6.88 -3.96 13.43
CA ALA A 216 7.67 -4.49 12.32
C ALA A 216 7.69 -3.53 11.11
N LEU A 217 6.52 -3.12 10.62
CA LEU A 217 6.39 -2.24 9.45
C LEU A 217 7.05 -0.86 9.66
N SER A 218 6.97 -0.30 10.88
CA SER A 218 7.60 1.00 11.19
C SER A 218 9.13 0.93 11.32
N HIS A 219 9.69 -0.26 11.50
CA HIS A 219 11.13 -0.48 11.62
C HIS A 219 11.75 -1.13 10.37
N LEU A 220 10.95 -1.39 9.32
CA LEU A 220 11.45 -1.78 8.02
C LEU A 220 12.12 -0.59 7.32
N THR A 221 13.30 -0.84 6.75
CA THR A 221 14.01 0.12 5.91
C THR A 221 13.83 -0.23 4.43
N VAL A 222 12.57 -0.27 3.98
CA VAL A 222 12.22 -0.66 2.60
C VAL A 222 11.86 0.57 1.79
N ASP A 223 12.42 0.67 0.58
CA ASP A 223 11.98 1.62 -0.42
C ASP A 223 10.80 1.04 -1.21
N TYR A 224 9.59 1.34 -0.76
CA TYR A 224 8.37 0.84 -1.40
C TYR A 224 8.11 1.43 -2.79
N ASN A 225 8.76 2.54 -3.17
CA ASN A 225 8.71 3.02 -4.55
C ASN A 225 9.56 2.12 -5.46
N ALA A 226 10.74 1.71 -4.99
CA ALA A 226 11.58 0.74 -5.69
C ALA A 226 10.91 -0.64 -5.77
N ALA A 227 10.28 -1.11 -4.69
CA ALA A 227 9.53 -2.38 -4.70
C ALA A 227 8.36 -2.38 -5.70
N ALA A 228 7.63 -1.25 -5.80
CA ALA A 228 6.56 -1.10 -6.80
C ALA A 228 7.11 -1.12 -8.23
N LEU A 229 8.24 -0.45 -8.48
CA LEU A 229 8.91 -0.45 -9.78
C LEU A 229 9.39 -1.85 -10.16
N GLU A 230 10.02 -2.58 -9.24
CA GLU A 230 10.50 -3.94 -9.51
C GLU A 230 9.35 -4.91 -9.76
N SER A 231 8.24 -4.79 -9.02
CA SER A 231 6.99 -5.51 -9.34
C SER A 231 6.48 -5.16 -10.75
N ALA A 232 6.52 -3.88 -11.14
CA ALA A 232 6.11 -3.46 -12.48
C ALA A 232 7.01 -4.06 -13.57
N ILE A 233 8.32 -4.11 -13.33
CA ILE A 233 9.30 -4.75 -14.22
C ILE A 233 8.98 -6.24 -14.36
N GLU A 234 8.71 -6.94 -13.26
CA GLU A 234 8.35 -8.36 -13.27
C GLU A 234 7.07 -8.63 -14.09
N TYR A 235 6.03 -7.81 -13.92
CA TYR A 235 4.79 -7.94 -14.70
C TYR A 235 4.95 -7.66 -16.19
N MET A 236 5.92 -6.82 -16.57
CA MET A 236 6.20 -6.49 -17.96
C MET A 236 7.30 -7.38 -18.58
N ALA A 237 7.98 -8.19 -17.78
CA ALA A 237 9.02 -9.08 -18.24
C ALA A 237 8.44 -10.13 -19.20
N PRO A 238 9.15 -10.46 -20.29
CA PRO A 238 8.73 -11.54 -21.15
C PRO A 238 8.80 -12.87 -20.40
N ALA A 239 7.89 -13.79 -20.74
CA ALA A 239 7.97 -15.17 -20.29
C ALA A 239 9.22 -15.86 -20.84
N SER A 240 9.57 -17.02 -20.27
CA SER A 240 10.78 -17.77 -20.66
C SER A 240 10.80 -18.23 -22.13
N ASP A 241 9.63 -18.31 -22.77
CA ASP A 241 9.48 -18.64 -24.20
C ASP A 241 9.53 -17.39 -25.11
N GLY A 242 9.75 -16.20 -24.54
CA GLY A 242 9.82 -14.93 -25.25
C GLY A 242 8.47 -14.23 -25.43
N THR A 243 7.36 -14.81 -24.97
CA THR A 243 6.04 -14.17 -25.00
C THR A 243 6.07 -12.88 -24.19
N LYS A 244 5.59 -11.77 -24.75
CA LYS A 244 5.58 -10.48 -24.04
C LYS A 244 4.45 -10.42 -23.02
N SER A 245 4.51 -9.46 -22.11
CA SER A 245 3.34 -9.11 -21.30
C SER A 245 2.26 -8.49 -22.19
N ASN A 246 1.00 -8.84 -21.96
CA ASN A 246 -0.17 -8.31 -22.67
C ASN A 246 -0.87 -7.17 -21.90
N LEU A 247 -0.23 -6.63 -20.86
CA LEU A 247 -0.82 -5.58 -20.02
C LEU A 247 -0.71 -4.20 -20.67
N SER A 248 -1.82 -3.45 -20.65
CA SER A 248 -1.78 -2.00 -20.89
C SER A 248 -1.19 -1.28 -19.68
N GLN A 249 -0.80 -0.01 -19.84
CA GLN A 249 -0.36 0.84 -18.72
C GLN A 249 -1.44 0.94 -17.64
N THR A 250 -2.71 1.00 -18.06
CA THR A 250 -3.87 1.06 -17.16
C THR A 250 -4.03 -0.24 -16.37
N GLU A 251 -3.91 -1.40 -17.02
CA GLU A 251 -4.00 -2.70 -16.35
C GLU A 251 -2.81 -2.96 -15.44
N LEU A 252 -1.59 -2.55 -15.83
CA LEU A 252 -0.42 -2.61 -14.94
C LEU A 252 -0.65 -1.79 -13.66
N ALA A 253 -1.17 -0.56 -13.79
CA ALA A 253 -1.48 0.27 -12.63
C ALA A 253 -2.55 -0.36 -11.71
N LYS A 254 -3.59 -0.97 -12.29
CA LYS A 254 -4.61 -1.72 -11.54
C LYS A 254 -4.02 -2.93 -10.82
N GLN A 255 -3.10 -3.64 -11.46
CA GLN A 255 -2.44 -4.80 -10.87
C GLN A 255 -1.59 -4.39 -9.67
N LEU A 256 -0.76 -3.35 -9.78
CA LEU A 256 0.04 -2.85 -8.66
C LEU A 256 -0.84 -2.34 -7.49
N THR A 257 -1.98 -1.72 -7.81
CA THR A 257 -2.96 -1.32 -6.78
C THR A 257 -3.55 -2.54 -6.09
N THR A 258 -3.82 -3.62 -6.83
CA THR A 258 -4.31 -4.90 -6.28
C THR A 258 -3.27 -5.58 -5.39
N ASP A 259 -1.99 -5.46 -5.74
CA ASP A 259 -0.85 -5.90 -4.92
C ASP A 259 -0.66 -5.03 -3.65
N GLY A 260 -1.50 -4.00 -3.44
CA GLY A 260 -1.54 -3.22 -2.20
C GLY A 260 -0.58 -2.04 -2.13
N PHE A 261 0.02 -1.65 -3.27
CA PHE A 261 0.79 -0.41 -3.37
C PHE A 261 -0.13 0.83 -3.32
N THR A 262 0.36 1.90 -2.70
CA THR A 262 -0.34 3.19 -2.63
C THR A 262 -0.37 3.88 -4.00
N SER A 263 -1.34 4.78 -4.23
CA SER A 263 -1.44 5.51 -5.50
C SER A 263 -0.16 6.26 -5.88
N SER A 264 0.61 6.77 -4.91
CA SER A 264 1.90 7.43 -5.17
C SER A 264 2.99 6.45 -5.60
N GLN A 265 3.06 5.26 -4.99
CA GLN A 265 4.01 4.21 -5.39
C GLN A 265 3.67 3.66 -6.78
N VAL A 266 2.38 3.47 -7.08
CA VAL A 266 1.92 3.08 -8.42
C VAL A 266 2.30 4.14 -9.45
N ALA A 267 2.04 5.43 -9.16
CA ALA A 267 2.42 6.52 -10.06
C ALA A 267 3.93 6.57 -10.31
N TYR A 268 4.74 6.36 -9.26
CA TYR A 268 6.19 6.25 -9.39
C TYR A 268 6.60 5.07 -10.28
N ALA A 269 6.07 3.87 -10.04
CA ALA A 269 6.39 2.69 -10.83
C ALA A 269 6.03 2.88 -12.31
N ILE A 270 4.84 3.38 -12.60
CA ILE A 270 4.37 3.63 -13.98
C ILE A 270 5.23 4.68 -14.69
N ALA A 271 5.72 5.70 -13.98
CA ALA A 271 6.59 6.72 -14.58
C ALA A 271 8.01 6.21 -14.88
N ASN A 272 8.47 5.17 -14.18
CA ASN A 272 9.85 4.68 -14.26
C ASN A 272 9.98 3.30 -14.93
N VAL A 273 8.88 2.57 -15.13
CA VAL A 273 8.89 1.30 -15.84
C VAL A 273 9.12 1.53 -17.33
N ASN A 274 10.28 1.09 -17.83
CA ASN A 274 10.62 1.19 -19.25
C ASN A 274 9.97 0.03 -20.04
N ALA A 275 8.66 0.11 -20.26
CA ALA A 275 7.86 -0.95 -20.87
C ALA A 275 7.54 -0.69 -22.37
N ASP A 276 7.57 -1.76 -23.16
CA ASP A 276 7.16 -1.75 -24.58
C ASP A 276 5.64 -2.02 -24.72
N TYR A 277 4.83 -0.98 -24.51
CA TYR A 277 3.37 -1.10 -24.60
C TYR A 277 2.84 -1.34 -26.02
N ASN A 278 3.61 -1.01 -27.06
CA ASN A 278 3.25 -1.39 -28.43
C ASN A 278 3.40 -2.91 -28.62
N GLY A 279 4.47 -3.49 -28.09
CA GLY A 279 4.65 -4.93 -27.99
C GLY A 279 3.53 -5.60 -27.18
N SER A 280 3.12 -5.02 -26.06
CA SER A 280 2.02 -5.56 -25.25
C SER A 280 0.67 -5.53 -25.95
N ALA A 281 0.37 -4.45 -26.70
CA ALA A 281 -0.85 -4.37 -27.48
C ALA A 281 -0.87 -5.42 -28.61
N LEU A 282 0.27 -5.65 -29.26
CA LEU A 282 0.40 -6.71 -30.27
C LEU A 282 0.23 -8.10 -29.65
N GLU A 283 0.84 -8.37 -28.50
CA GLU A 283 0.66 -9.66 -27.80
C GLU A 283 -0.80 -9.91 -27.42
N SER A 284 -1.48 -8.89 -26.88
CA SER A 284 -2.91 -8.96 -26.58
C SER A 284 -3.74 -9.24 -27.85
N ALA A 285 -3.40 -8.58 -28.96
CA ALA A 285 -4.05 -8.84 -30.25
C ALA A 285 -3.85 -10.28 -30.74
N LEU A 286 -2.63 -10.81 -30.64
CA LEU A 286 -2.32 -12.19 -31.01
C LEU A 286 -3.09 -13.19 -30.13
N GLU A 287 -3.24 -12.91 -28.83
CA GLU A 287 -4.04 -13.73 -27.92
C GLU A 287 -5.52 -13.77 -28.35
N TYR A 288 -6.12 -12.62 -28.67
CA TYR A 288 -7.51 -12.60 -29.17
C TYR A 288 -7.67 -13.37 -30.48
N MET A 289 -6.73 -13.22 -31.40
CA MET A 289 -6.76 -13.88 -32.71
C MET A 289 -6.34 -15.36 -32.64
N ALA A 290 -5.88 -15.84 -31.49
CA ALA A 290 -5.43 -17.21 -31.33
C ALA A 290 -6.56 -18.21 -31.62
N PRO A 291 -6.26 -19.35 -32.30
CA PRO A 291 -7.27 -20.38 -32.58
C PRO A 291 -7.96 -20.95 -31.35
N SER A 292 -7.33 -20.85 -30.17
CA SER A 292 -7.90 -21.28 -28.89
C SER A 292 -8.95 -20.32 -28.33
N VAL A 293 -8.92 -19.05 -28.72
CA VAL A 293 -9.86 -18.02 -28.26
C VAL A 293 -11.07 -17.91 -29.20
N LYS A 294 -10.85 -18.10 -30.52
CA LYS A 294 -11.90 -18.03 -31.56
C LYS A 294 -12.75 -16.76 -31.48
N SER A 295 -12.10 -15.62 -31.33
CA SER A 295 -12.82 -14.34 -31.33
C SER A 295 -13.17 -13.87 -32.74
N ASP A 296 -12.41 -14.32 -33.76
CA ASP A 296 -12.58 -14.01 -35.19
C ASP A 296 -12.87 -12.52 -35.45
N LEU A 297 -12.20 -11.65 -34.68
CA LEU A 297 -12.47 -10.21 -34.67
C LEU A 297 -12.09 -9.58 -36.00
N SER A 298 -12.95 -8.66 -36.45
CA SER A 298 -12.59 -7.74 -37.51
C SER A 298 -11.49 -6.77 -37.05
N PRO A 299 -10.72 -6.15 -37.95
CA PRO A 299 -9.75 -5.11 -37.58
C PRO A 299 -10.36 -3.99 -36.72
N THR A 300 -11.59 -3.56 -37.03
CA THR A 300 -12.30 -2.55 -36.23
C THR A 300 -12.64 -3.06 -34.82
N ASP A 301 -13.14 -4.30 -34.72
CA ASP A 301 -13.53 -4.88 -33.42
C ASP A 301 -12.31 -5.18 -32.55
N LEU A 302 -11.23 -5.65 -33.14
CA LEU A 302 -9.96 -5.86 -32.44
C LEU A 302 -9.41 -4.54 -31.88
N LYS A 303 -9.44 -3.46 -32.67
CA LYS A 303 -9.07 -2.13 -32.18
C LYS A 303 -9.95 -1.70 -30.99
N ALA A 304 -11.26 -1.90 -31.10
CA ALA A 304 -12.20 -1.54 -30.04
C ALA A 304 -11.96 -2.35 -28.75
N GLN A 305 -11.61 -3.63 -28.88
CA GLN A 305 -11.27 -4.49 -27.76
C GLN A 305 -9.99 -4.01 -27.06
N LEU A 306 -8.92 -3.71 -27.81
CA LEU A 306 -7.67 -3.19 -27.24
C LEU A 306 -7.87 -1.85 -26.51
N LEU A 307 -8.73 -0.97 -27.05
CA LEU A 307 -9.10 0.28 -26.36
C LEU A 307 -9.83 -0.01 -25.03
N THR A 308 -10.70 -1.02 -25.00
CA THR A 308 -11.39 -1.46 -23.79
C THR A 308 -10.41 -2.01 -22.76
N ASP A 309 -9.37 -2.70 -23.21
CA ASP A 309 -8.28 -3.23 -22.38
C ASP A 309 -7.31 -2.13 -21.89
N GLY A 310 -7.58 -0.86 -22.23
CA GLY A 310 -6.89 0.31 -21.71
C GLY A 310 -5.63 0.70 -22.49
N PHE A 311 -5.43 0.15 -23.69
CA PHE A 311 -4.42 0.65 -24.62
C PHE A 311 -4.84 1.99 -25.23
N THR A 312 -3.86 2.82 -25.56
CA THR A 312 -4.09 4.05 -26.32
C THR A 312 -4.46 3.74 -27.77
N SER A 313 -5.13 4.66 -28.47
CA SER A 313 -5.42 4.47 -29.90
C SER A 313 -4.17 4.16 -30.71
N ALA A 314 -3.04 4.83 -30.44
CA ALA A 314 -1.80 4.59 -31.18
C ALA A 314 -1.25 3.17 -30.98
N GLN A 315 -1.34 2.62 -29.76
CA GLN A 315 -0.94 1.24 -29.46
C GLN A 315 -1.90 0.22 -30.10
N ALA A 316 -3.21 0.49 -30.07
CA ALA A 316 -4.20 -0.36 -30.70
C ALA A 316 -4.06 -0.36 -32.23
N ASP A 317 -3.83 0.82 -32.83
CA ASP A 317 -3.53 0.97 -34.26
C ASP A 317 -2.25 0.23 -34.65
N TYR A 318 -1.20 0.36 -33.82
CA TYR A 318 0.04 -0.38 -34.01
C TYR A 318 -0.20 -1.90 -33.98
N ALA A 319 -0.95 -2.40 -33.00
CA ALA A 319 -1.24 -3.82 -32.87
C ALA A 319 -1.98 -4.36 -34.10
N VAL A 320 -3.09 -3.71 -34.49
CA VAL A 320 -3.88 -4.10 -35.68
C VAL A 320 -3.02 -4.10 -36.95
N ALA A 321 -2.14 -3.12 -37.11
CA ALA A 321 -1.26 -3.06 -38.28
C ALA A 321 -0.18 -4.16 -38.31
N ASN A 322 0.18 -4.72 -37.15
CA ASN A 322 1.23 -5.73 -37.00
C ASN A 322 0.69 -7.14 -36.72
N THR A 323 -0.62 -7.31 -36.56
CA THR A 323 -1.27 -8.63 -36.51
C THR A 323 -1.08 -9.35 -37.86
N PRO A 324 -0.71 -10.65 -37.86
CA PRO A 324 -0.52 -11.41 -39.09
C PRO A 324 -1.73 -11.34 -40.02
N ALA A 325 -1.48 -11.05 -41.30
CA ALA A 325 -2.54 -10.97 -42.31
C ALA A 325 -3.36 -12.27 -42.44
N ALA A 326 -2.75 -13.43 -42.14
CA ALA A 326 -3.41 -14.73 -42.14
C ALA A 326 -4.55 -14.82 -41.10
N ASP A 327 -4.41 -14.14 -39.97
CA ASP A 327 -5.42 -14.15 -38.91
C ASP A 327 -6.65 -13.35 -39.36
N PHE A 328 -6.44 -12.17 -39.94
CA PHE A 328 -7.53 -11.39 -40.52
C PHE A 328 -8.13 -12.02 -41.78
N ASN A 329 -7.36 -12.78 -42.56
CA ASN A 329 -7.90 -13.57 -43.66
C ASN A 329 -8.87 -14.64 -43.14
N THR A 330 -8.56 -15.25 -42.00
CA THR A 330 -9.43 -16.23 -41.34
C THR A 330 -10.71 -15.56 -40.82
N ALA A 331 -10.57 -14.44 -40.08
CA ALA A 331 -11.71 -13.66 -39.61
C ALA A 331 -12.60 -13.15 -40.75
N ALA A 332 -12.01 -12.70 -41.86
CA ALA A 332 -12.73 -12.25 -43.05
C ALA A 332 -13.59 -13.38 -43.66
N LYS A 333 -13.08 -14.62 -43.70
CA LYS A 333 -13.84 -15.79 -44.16
C LYS A 333 -15.02 -16.08 -43.24
N VAL A 334 -14.78 -16.15 -41.93
CA VAL A 334 -15.83 -16.40 -40.93
C VAL A 334 -16.93 -15.34 -41.03
N ALA A 335 -16.56 -14.06 -41.04
CA ALA A 335 -17.52 -12.97 -41.14
C ALA A 335 -18.36 -13.05 -42.42
N LEU A 336 -17.74 -13.40 -43.55
CA LEU A 336 -18.45 -13.58 -44.80
C LEU A 336 -19.41 -14.80 -44.75
N ASP A 337 -18.96 -15.93 -44.23
CA ASP A 337 -19.72 -17.18 -44.21
C ASP A 337 -20.91 -17.13 -43.25
N GLU A 338 -20.72 -16.49 -42.10
CA GLU A 338 -21.72 -16.42 -41.04
C GLU A 338 -22.67 -15.23 -41.21
N GLN A 339 -22.19 -14.08 -41.70
CA GLN A 339 -22.94 -12.82 -41.63
C GLN A 339 -23.36 -12.26 -43.00
N LEU A 340 -22.66 -12.61 -44.09
CA LEU A 340 -22.86 -11.96 -45.40
C LEU A 340 -23.29 -12.92 -46.51
N LYS A 341 -23.64 -14.16 -46.16
CA LYS A 341 -24.02 -15.19 -47.13
C LYS A 341 -25.25 -14.78 -47.95
N GLY A 342 -25.13 -14.85 -49.28
CA GLY A 342 -26.21 -14.55 -50.22
C GLY A 342 -26.36 -13.07 -50.59
N LEU A 343 -25.50 -12.19 -50.06
CA LEU A 343 -25.44 -10.78 -50.48
C LEU A 343 -24.71 -10.62 -51.82
N SER A 344 -24.91 -9.46 -52.46
CA SER A 344 -24.16 -9.11 -53.67
C SER A 344 -22.69 -8.83 -53.35
N THR A 345 -21.80 -8.99 -54.32
CA THR A 345 -20.37 -8.69 -54.14
C THR A 345 -20.12 -7.25 -53.70
N ALA A 346 -20.91 -6.29 -54.18
CA ALA A 346 -20.80 -4.89 -53.79
C ALA A 346 -21.17 -4.68 -52.31
N ASP A 347 -22.23 -5.35 -51.85
CA ASP A 347 -22.65 -5.28 -50.44
C ASP A 347 -21.63 -5.97 -49.53
N ILE A 348 -21.10 -7.13 -49.93
CA ILE A 348 -20.02 -7.82 -49.18
C ILE A 348 -18.81 -6.90 -49.03
N GLN A 349 -18.36 -6.28 -50.13
CA GLN A 349 -17.23 -5.35 -50.10
C GLN A 349 -17.50 -4.16 -49.18
N SER A 350 -18.66 -3.52 -49.29
CA SER A 350 -19.02 -2.36 -48.47
C SER A 350 -19.09 -2.70 -46.98
N ASN A 351 -19.69 -3.84 -46.61
CA ASN A 351 -19.78 -4.25 -45.21
C ASN A 351 -18.40 -4.58 -44.64
N MET A 352 -17.62 -5.41 -45.33
CA MET A 352 -16.30 -5.82 -44.82
C MET A 352 -15.30 -4.66 -44.75
N GLN A 353 -15.37 -3.69 -45.67
CA GLN A 353 -14.58 -2.46 -45.57
C GLN A 353 -14.95 -1.63 -44.33
N SER A 354 -16.24 -1.57 -43.97
CA SER A 354 -16.68 -0.87 -42.75
C SER A 354 -16.16 -1.54 -41.47
N TRP A 355 -15.90 -2.85 -41.53
CA TRP A 355 -15.26 -3.62 -40.45
C TRP A 355 -13.73 -3.55 -40.46
N GLY A 356 -13.16 -2.76 -41.37
CA GLY A 356 -11.74 -2.48 -41.44
C GLY A 356 -10.92 -3.51 -42.22
N PHE A 357 -11.57 -4.49 -42.87
CA PHE A 357 -10.85 -5.42 -43.74
C PHE A 357 -10.30 -4.70 -44.98
N THR A 358 -9.07 -5.02 -45.34
CA THR A 358 -8.44 -4.55 -46.57
C THR A 358 -9.05 -5.22 -47.79
N SER A 359 -8.93 -4.58 -48.97
CA SER A 359 -9.40 -5.18 -50.23
C SER A 359 -8.76 -6.55 -50.52
N ALA A 360 -7.52 -6.79 -50.07
CA ALA A 360 -6.84 -8.07 -50.23
C ALA A 360 -7.47 -9.18 -49.36
N GLN A 361 -7.80 -8.87 -48.10
CA GLN A 361 -8.48 -9.82 -47.19
C GLN A 361 -9.88 -10.17 -47.68
N ILE A 362 -10.62 -9.18 -48.20
CA ILE A 362 -11.96 -9.38 -48.77
C ILE A 362 -11.87 -10.28 -50.02
N ALA A 363 -10.94 -9.98 -50.92
CA ALA A 363 -10.72 -10.81 -52.10
C ALA A 363 -10.30 -12.24 -51.72
N TYR A 364 -9.47 -12.40 -50.69
CA TYR A 364 -9.10 -13.71 -50.16
C TYR A 364 -10.33 -14.48 -49.66
N ALA A 365 -11.19 -13.85 -48.86
CA ALA A 365 -12.38 -14.49 -48.31
C ALA A 365 -13.33 -14.97 -49.42
N ILE A 366 -13.61 -14.12 -50.41
CA ILE A 366 -14.47 -14.46 -51.56
C ILE A 366 -13.87 -15.61 -52.39
N ALA A 367 -12.56 -15.62 -52.61
CA ALA A 367 -11.88 -16.65 -53.40
C ALA A 367 -11.85 -18.03 -52.72
N HIS A 368 -12.09 -18.08 -51.41
CA HIS A 368 -12.04 -19.31 -50.61
C HIS A 368 -13.36 -19.59 -49.86
N GLN A 369 -14.49 -19.10 -50.43
CA GLN A 369 -15.86 -19.48 -50.06
C GLN A 369 -16.13 -20.97 -50.28
#